data_AF-A0A957SMY6-F1
#
_entry.id   AF-A0A957SMY6-F1
#
_cell.length_a   1.000
_cell.length_b   1.000
_cell.length_c   1.000
_cell.angle_alpha   90.00
_cell.angle_beta   90.00
_cell.angle_gamma   90.00
#
_symmetry.space_group_name_H-M   'P 1'
#
loop_
_entity.id
_entity.type
_entity.pdbx_description
1 polymer ?
#
loop_
_entity_poly.entity_id
_entity_poly.type
_entity_poly.pdbx_seq_one_letter_code
_entity_poly.pdbx_strand_id
1 'polypeptide(L)' 'MTQVLKDYRVLIVRAWSVQRAQNEDPVWRYTIEVPHTGERFGYISMQSLLEALDCKLLSAESGADWRCISPD' A
#
# COMPACT_ATOMS: atom_id res chain seq x y z
N MET A 1 -28.81 -19.48 8.76
CA MET A 1 -28.49 -18.05 8.51
C MET A 1 -27.03 -17.97 8.14
N THR A 2 -26.72 -17.89 6.85
CA THR A 2 -25.36 -17.80 6.35
C THR A 2 -24.90 -16.36 6.55
N GLN A 3 -23.94 -16.12 7.46
CA GLN A 3 -23.31 -14.81 7.61
C GLN A 3 -22.59 -14.49 6.29
N VAL A 4 -23.10 -13.51 5.55
CA VAL A 4 -22.34 -12.87 4.49
C VAL A 4 -21.22 -12.11 5.20
N LEU A 5 -20.05 -12.73 5.31
CA LEU A 5 -18.84 -11.99 5.68
C LEU A 5 -18.69 -10.92 4.59
N LYS A 6 -18.86 -9.64 4.95
CA LYS A 6 -18.40 -8.56 4.08
C LYS A 6 -16.95 -8.86 3.77
N ASP A 7 -16.59 -8.93 2.49
CA ASP A 7 -15.22 -9.15 2.06
C ASP A 7 -14.33 -8.07 2.69
N TYR A 8 -13.60 -8.44 3.74
CA TYR A 8 -12.67 -7.55 4.40
C TYR A 8 -11.31 -7.70 3.73
N ARG A 9 -10.71 -6.58 3.35
CA ARG A 9 -9.34 -6.55 2.84
C ARG A 9 -8.41 -6.02 3.92
N VAL A 10 -7.37 -6.79 4.20
CA VAL A 10 -6.31 -6.39 5.13
C VAL A 10 -5.12 -5.92 4.31
N LEU A 11 -4.62 -4.74 4.64
CA LEU A 11 -3.38 -4.18 4.09
C LEU A 11 -2.47 -3.85 5.26
N ILE A 12 -1.18 -4.15 5.14
CA ILE A 12 -0.16 -3.75 6.10
C ILE A 12 0.63 -2.60 5.47
N VAL A 13 0.53 -1.42 6.08
CA VAL A 13 1.31 -0.25 5.66
C VAL A 13 2.52 -0.10 6.56
N ARG A 14 3.71 0.08 5.98
CA ARG A 14 4.94 0.37 6.72
C ARG A 14 5.54 1.67 6.21
N ALA A 15 6.01 2.49 7.14
CA ALA A 15 6.76 3.71 6.86
C ALA A 15 8.03 3.69 7.70
N TRP A 16 9.18 4.01 7.10
CA TRP A 16 10.45 4.12 7.81
C TRP A 16 11.35 5.15 7.17
N SER A 17 12.16 5.81 7.99
CA SER A 17 13.20 6.73 7.54
C SER A 17 14.52 5.99 7.34
N VAL A 18 15.21 6.26 6.24
CA VAL A 18 16.55 5.78 5.96
C VAL A 18 17.52 6.95 6.04
N GLN A 19 18.46 6.89 6.99
CA GLN A 19 19.56 7.84 7.06
C GLN A 19 20.53 7.53 5.91
N ARG A 20 20.84 8.52 5.05
CA ARG A 20 21.78 8.32 3.94
C ARG A 20 23.23 8.57 4.34
N ALA A 21 23.52 9.72 4.92
CA ALA A 21 24.85 10.11 5.39
C ALA A 21 24.76 10.98 6.65
N GLN A 22 25.88 11.15 7.37
CA GLN A 22 25.99 12.17 8.42
C GLN A 22 25.83 13.54 7.75
N ASN A 23 24.77 14.27 8.11
CA ASN A 23 24.35 15.59 7.58
C ASN A 23 23.40 15.60 6.38
N GLU A 24 22.88 14.45 5.92
CA GLU A 24 21.74 14.44 4.99
C GLU A 24 20.42 14.27 5.74
N ASP A 25 19.38 14.92 5.22
CA ASP A 25 18.02 14.71 5.70
C ASP A 25 17.61 13.24 5.49
N PRO A 26 16.92 12.63 6.48
CA PRO A 26 16.44 11.26 6.35
C PRO A 26 15.44 11.16 5.21
N VAL A 27 15.60 10.11 4.38
CA VAL A 27 14.66 9.83 3.29
C VAL A 27 13.61 8.84 3.79
N TRP A 28 12.35 9.22 3.67
CA TRP A 28 11.24 8.33 3.99
C TRP A 28 11.00 7.30 2.89
N ARG A 29 10.69 6.08 3.31
CA ARG A 29 10.30 4.96 2.46
C ARG A 29 9.00 4.36 2.98
N TYR A 30 8.19 3.86 2.06
CA TYR A 30 6.88 3.33 2.37
C TYR A 30 6.64 2.02 1.63
N THR A 31 5.91 1.10 2.25
CA THR A 31 5.41 -0.10 1.57
C THR A 31 3.97 -0.42 1.95
N ILE A 32 3.27 -1.04 1.01
CA ILE A 32 2.01 -1.75 1.25
C ILE A 32 2.27 -3.24 1.04
N GLU A 33 1.86 -4.05 2.00
CA GLU A 33 1.88 -5.51 1.92
C GLU A 33 0.44 -6.03 1.95
N VAL A 34 0.16 -6.99 1.06
CA VAL A 34 -1.13 -7.66 0.92
C VAL A 34 -0.99 -9.08 1.50
N PRO A 35 -1.44 -9.34 2.74
CA PRO A 35 -1.10 -10.60 3.42
C PRO A 35 -1.62 -11.86 2.73
N HIS A 36 -2.73 -11.75 2.00
CA HIS A 36 -3.36 -12.91 1.35
C HIS A 36 -2.67 -13.33 0.04
N THR A 37 -2.01 -12.40 -0.67
CA THR A 37 -1.22 -12.71 -1.88
C THR A 37 0.28 -12.74 -1.62
N GLY A 38 0.74 -12.15 -0.51
CA GLY A 38 2.15 -11.93 -0.22
C GLY A 38 2.78 -10.79 -1.03
N GLU A 39 2.00 -10.06 -1.82
CA GLU A 39 2.50 -8.98 -2.66
C GLU A 39 2.93 -7.78 -1.82
N ARG A 40 4.00 -7.13 -2.28
CA ARG A 40 4.59 -5.97 -1.63
C ARG A 40 4.87 -4.90 -2.67
N PHE A 41 4.40 -3.69 -2.39
CA PHE A 41 4.55 -2.52 -3.25
C PHE A 41 5.33 -1.46 -2.48
N GLY A 42 6.43 -0.97 -3.05
CA GLY A 42 7.25 0.09 -2.46
C GLY A 42 6.90 1.46 -3.03
N TYR A 43 7.04 2.51 -2.22
CA TYR A 43 6.79 3.88 -2.63
C TYR A 43 7.89 4.80 -2.10
N ILE A 44 8.28 5.77 -2.95
CA ILE A 44 9.32 6.75 -2.64
C ILE A 44 8.79 8.04 -2.01
N SER A 45 7.46 8.23 -2.01
CA SER A 45 6.80 9.41 -1.44
C SER A 45 5.50 9.01 -0.72
N MET A 46 5.10 9.82 0.26
CA MET A 46 3.83 9.65 0.96
C MET A 46 2.63 9.84 0.01
N GLN A 47 2.76 10.74 -0.95
CA GLN A 47 1.69 11.01 -1.93
C GLN A 47 1.40 9.78 -2.78
N SER A 48 2.44 9.14 -3.33
CA SER A 48 2.28 7.91 -4.13
C SER A 48 1.69 6.76 -3.31
N LEU A 49 2.00 6.68 -2.01
CA LEU A 49 1.37 5.71 -1.10
C LEU A 49 -0.14 5.98 -0.95
N LEU A 50 -0.52 7.23 -0.70
CA LEU A 50 -1.92 7.60 -0.52
C LEU A 50 -2.74 7.38 -1.79
N GLU A 51 -2.20 7.78 -2.95
CA GLU A 51 -2.84 7.53 -4.26
C GLU A 51 -3.07 6.03 -4.49
N ALA A 52 -2.08 5.19 -4.14
CA ALA A 52 -2.23 3.74 -4.24
C ALA A 52 -3.26 3.17 -3.26
N LEU A 53 -3.36 3.70 -2.04
CA LEU A 53 -4.38 3.30 -1.06
C LEU A 53 -5.79 3.67 -1.54
N ASP A 54 -5.97 4.89 -2.03
CA ASP A 54 -7.25 5.37 -2.57
C ASP A 54 -7.68 4.52 -3.77
N CYS A 55 -6.77 4.26 -4.72
CA CYS A 55 -7.05 3.34 -5.82
C CYS A 55 -7.43 1.94 -5.33
N LYS A 56 -6.70 1.37 -4.36
CA LYS A 56 -6.98 0.03 -3.84
C LYS A 56 -8.32 -0.06 -3.10
N LEU A 57 -8.70 1.00 -2.37
CA LEU A 57 -10.00 1.09 -1.71
C LEU A 57 -11.13 1.16 -2.75
N LEU A 58 -10.99 2.01 -3.77
CA LEU A 58 -11.98 2.18 -4.85
C LEU A 58 -12.13 0.91 -5.72
N SER A 59 -11.02 0.22 -6.02
CA SER A 59 -11.06 -1.07 -6.74
C SER A 59 -11.72 -2.17 -5.92
N ALA A 60 -11.59 -2.14 -4.58
CA ALA A 60 -12.25 -3.08 -3.70
C ALA A 60 -13.77 -2.89 -3.68
N GLU A 61 -14.25 -1.63 -3.71
CA GLU A 61 -15.67 -1.31 -3.84
C GLU A 61 -16.25 -1.71 -5.21
N SER A 62 -15.43 -1.66 -6.25
CA SER A 62 -15.84 -1.91 -7.64
C SER A 62 -15.73 -3.39 -8.07
N GLY A 63 -15.22 -4.29 -7.21
CA GLY A 63 -14.96 -5.69 -7.57
C GLY A 63 -13.90 -5.86 -8.66
N ALA A 64 -13.08 -4.83 -8.90
CA ALA A 64 -12.15 -4.76 -10.02
C ALA A 64 -10.77 -5.39 -9.71
N ASP A 65 -10.14 -5.93 -10.77
CA ASP A 65 -8.82 -6.55 -10.74
C ASP A 65 -7.74 -5.56 -10.25
N TRP A 66 -6.84 -6.03 -9.39
CA TRP A 66 -6.06 -5.28 -8.38
C TRP A 66 -4.85 -4.51 -8.91
N ARG A 67 -4.76 -4.32 -10.23
CA ARG A 67 -3.60 -3.75 -10.90
C ARG A 67 -3.67 -2.23 -10.98
N CYS A 68 -3.60 -1.56 -9.83
CA CYS A 68 -3.40 -0.12 -9.79
C CYS A 68 -1.90 0.17 -9.71
N ILE A 69 -1.40 0.73 -10.82
CA ILE A 69 -0.14 1.47 -11.04
C ILE A 69 1.10 0.80 -10.42
N SER A 70 1.95 0.21 -11.28
CA SER A 70 3.30 -0.19 -10.89
C SER A 70 4.04 1.02 -10.32
N PRO A 71 4.52 0.96 -9.07
CA PRO A 71 5.50 1.92 -8.61
C PRO A 71 6.83 1.66 -9.34
N ASP A 72 7.60 2.72 -9.59
CA ASP A 72 8.97 2.68 -10.13
C ASP A 72 9.95 1.89 -9.24
#